data_AF-A0A3D2RKE7-F1
#
_entry.id   AF-A0A3D2RKE7-F1
#
_cell.length_a   1.000
_cell.length_b   1.000
_cell.length_c   1.000
_cell.angle_alpha   90.00
_cell.angle_beta   90.00
_cell.angle_gamma   90.00
#
_symmetry.space_group_name_H-M   'P 1'
#
loop_
_entity.id
_entity.type
_entity.pdbx_description
1 polymer ?
#
loop_
_entity_poly.entity_id
_entity_poly.type
_entity_poly.pdbx_seq_one_letter_code
_entity_poly.pdbx_strand_id
1 'polypeptide(L)'
;RECLSCTRRFTTYEYIEDTPLTIIKSDGRREPFDKNKLVVKLQMALNKRPISMSQIEEVADRIEADLIGRGEKEIAANPTIGELVMQELKKLDEVAYVRFASVYRQFKDLRDFENELRQLVSREN
;
A
#
# COMPACT_ATOMS: atom_id res chain seq x y z
N ARG A 1 -3.58 -34.53 20.69
CA ARG A 1 -3.24 -35.96 20.96
C ARG A 1 -2.33 -35.99 22.19
N GLU A 2 -2.53 -36.93 23.12
CA GLU A 2 -1.80 -37.05 24.40
C GLU A 2 -1.02 -38.37 24.44
N CYS A 3 0.23 -38.35 24.91
CA CYS A 3 1.02 -39.57 25.06
C CYS A 3 0.61 -40.32 26.33
N LEU A 4 0.14 -41.56 26.21
CA LEU A 4 -0.31 -42.39 27.35
C LEU A 4 0.82 -42.89 28.26
N SER A 5 2.09 -42.69 27.88
CA SER A 5 3.27 -43.14 28.65
C SER A 5 3.88 -42.01 29.50
N CYS A 6 3.71 -40.75 29.10
CA CYS A 6 4.35 -39.62 29.80
C CYS A 6 3.43 -38.40 30.00
N THR A 7 2.13 -38.54 29.69
CA THR A 7 1.07 -37.54 29.93
C THR A 7 1.36 -36.17 29.31
N ARG A 8 2.25 -36.12 28.32
CA ARG A 8 2.67 -34.89 27.66
C ARG A 8 1.69 -34.58 26.53
N ARG A 9 1.02 -33.43 26.63
CA ARG A 9 0.14 -32.90 25.59
C ARG A 9 0.98 -32.24 24.51
N PHE A 10 0.86 -32.72 23.27
CA PHE A 10 1.41 -32.03 22.11
C PHE A 10 0.35 -31.06 21.60
N THR A 11 0.58 -29.77 21.78
CA THR A 11 -0.10 -28.72 21.01
C THR A 11 0.59 -28.69 19.66
N THR A 12 -0.14 -28.99 18.59
CA THR A 12 0.34 -28.67 17.24
C THR A 12 0.43 -27.14 17.20
N TYR A 13 1.64 -26.61 17.30
CA TYR A 13 1.87 -25.21 16.97
C TYR A 13 1.65 -25.14 15.46
N GLU A 14 0.48 -24.67 15.05
CA GLU A 14 0.28 -24.16 13.69
C GLU A 14 1.27 -23.02 13.53
N TYR A 15 2.43 -23.33 12.96
CA TYR A 15 3.28 -22.31 12.38
C TYR A 15 2.47 -21.70 11.24
N ILE A 16 1.98 -20.48 11.44
CA ILE A 16 1.56 -19.64 10.33
C ILE A 16 2.84 -19.45 9.51
N GLU A 17 2.96 -20.17 8.40
CA GLU A 17 3.96 -19.89 7.38
C GLU A 17 3.62 -18.51 6.81
N ASP A 18 4.12 -17.46 7.47
CA ASP A 18 4.05 -16.10 7.00
C ASP A 18 4.98 -16.03 5.78
N THR A 19 4.46 -16.47 4.62
CA THR A 19 5.21 -16.39 3.38
C THR A 19 5.35 -14.91 3.06
N PRO A 20 6.56 -14.33 3.09
CA PRO A 20 6.72 -12.89 2.94
C PRO A 20 6.22 -12.48 1.55
N LEU A 21 5.28 -11.52 1.54
CA LEU A 21 4.78 -10.93 0.31
C LEU A 21 5.96 -10.38 -0.52
N THR A 22 6.08 -10.80 -1.77
CA THR A 22 7.13 -10.33 -2.67
C THR A 22 6.58 -9.30 -3.65
N ILE A 23 7.29 -8.20 -3.82
CA ILE A 23 6.96 -7.13 -4.76
C ILE A 23 7.82 -7.23 -6.01
N ILE A 24 7.17 -7.32 -7.17
CA ILE A 24 7.80 -7.23 -8.49
C ILE A 24 7.83 -5.76 -8.91
N LYS A 25 9.02 -5.16 -8.94
CA LYS A 25 9.24 -3.77 -9.37
C LYS A 25 9.08 -3.61 -10.87
N SER A 26 8.92 -2.36 -11.34
CA SER A 26 8.74 -2.04 -12.76
C SER A 26 9.94 -2.45 -13.63
N ASP A 27 11.13 -2.61 -13.05
CA ASP A 27 12.34 -3.11 -13.72
C ASP A 27 12.47 -4.64 -13.68
N GLY A 28 11.45 -5.35 -13.18
CA GLY A 28 11.41 -6.81 -13.05
C GLY A 28 12.10 -7.35 -11.79
N ARG A 29 12.69 -6.48 -10.96
CA ARG A 29 13.33 -6.89 -9.71
C ARG A 29 12.30 -7.38 -8.70
N ARG A 30 12.62 -8.43 -7.96
CA ARG A 30 11.82 -8.92 -6.82
C ARG A 30 12.45 -8.47 -5.52
N GLU A 31 11.64 -7.87 -4.65
CA GLU A 31 12.04 -7.52 -3.29
C GLU A 31 10.92 -7.90 -2.31
N PRO A 32 11.21 -8.29 -1.06
CA PRO A 32 10.16 -8.45 -0.05
C PRO A 32 9.45 -7.11 0.15
N PHE A 33 8.14 -7.18 0.41
CA PHE A 33 7.36 -6.01 0.81
C PHE A 33 7.95 -5.43 2.10
N ASP A 34 8.13 -4.11 2.10
CA ASP A 34 8.69 -3.37 3.23
C ASP A 34 7.79 -2.16 3.49
N LYS A 35 7.03 -2.23 4.58
CA LYS A 35 6.12 -1.17 5.00
C LYS A 35 6.86 0.16 5.26
N ASN A 36 8.10 0.12 5.75
CA ASN A 36 8.85 1.35 6.02
C ASN A 36 9.13 2.13 4.72
N LYS A 37 9.42 1.42 3.62
CA LYS A 37 9.55 2.07 2.30
C LYS A 37 8.26 2.74 1.85
N LEU A 38 7.11 2.14 2.15
CA LEU A 38 5.80 2.72 1.86
C LEU A 38 5.54 3.97 2.69
N VAL A 39 5.77 3.90 4.01
CA VAL A 39 5.64 5.04 4.93
C VAL A 39 6.52 6.22 4.48
N VAL A 40 7.79 5.98 4.17
CA VAL A 40 8.70 7.03 3.69
C VAL A 40 8.18 7.69 2.40
N LYS A 41 7.65 6.91 1.46
CA LYS A 41 7.06 7.44 0.22
C LYS A 41 5.79 8.26 0.49
N LEU A 42 4.93 7.80 1.41
CA LEU A 42 3.73 8.53 1.83
C LEU A 42 4.10 9.85 2.52
N GLN A 43 5.10 9.86 3.41
CA GLN A 43 5.62 11.09 4.02
C GLN A 43 6.10 12.10 2.98
N MET A 44 6.82 11.64 1.94
CA MET A 44 7.26 12.52 0.85
C MET A 44 6.07 13.10 0.08
N ALA A 45 5.05 12.29 -0.20
CA ALA A 45 3.83 12.74 -0.88
C ALA A 45 3.05 13.76 -0.03
N LEU A 46 2.98 13.55 1.29
CA LEU A 46 2.23 14.36 2.25
C LEU A 46 3.07 15.49 2.87
N ASN A 47 4.26 15.77 2.34
CA ASN A 47 5.12 16.82 2.88
C ASN A 47 4.41 18.19 2.89
N LYS A 48 4.55 18.90 4.02
CA LYS A 48 3.90 20.18 4.36
C LYS A 48 2.37 20.13 4.42
N ARG A 49 1.78 18.95 4.59
CA ARG A 49 0.35 18.79 4.89
C ARG A 49 0.15 18.62 6.40
N PRO A 50 -0.99 19.04 6.96
CA PRO A 50 -1.31 18.88 8.38
C PRO A 50 -1.75 17.45 8.70
N ILE A 51 -0.92 16.46 8.36
CA ILE A 51 -1.20 15.03 8.53
C ILE A 51 -0.20 14.47 9.53
N SER A 52 -0.68 13.77 10.55
CA SER A 52 0.17 13.18 11.58
C SER A 52 0.89 11.94 11.07
N MET A 53 2.00 11.59 11.73
CA MET A 53 2.70 10.33 11.47
C MET A 53 1.82 9.11 11.69
N SER A 54 0.95 9.13 12.70
CA SER A 54 0.01 8.04 12.97
C SER A 54 -0.95 7.82 11.81
N GLN A 55 -1.47 8.89 11.19
CA GLN A 55 -2.35 8.76 10.02
C GLN A 55 -1.63 8.16 8.82
N ILE A 56 -0.33 8.46 8.63
CA ILE A 56 0.49 7.89 7.57
C ILE A 56 0.70 6.39 7.80
N GLU A 57 1.01 6.01 9.04
CA GLU A 57 1.16 4.61 9.44
C GLU A 57 -0.16 3.84 9.26
N GLU A 58 -1.30 4.41 9.66
CA GLU A 58 -2.62 3.80 9.43
C GLU A 58 -2.93 3.58 7.95
N VAL A 59 -2.55 4.51 7.07
CA VAL A 59 -2.68 4.32 5.62
C VAL A 59 -1.79 3.16 5.15
N ALA A 60 -0.55 3.11 5.62
CA ALA A 60 0.39 2.06 5.25
C ALA A 60 -0.10 0.68 5.74
N ASP A 61 -0.68 0.60 6.93
CA ASP A 61 -1.27 -0.61 7.50
C ASP A 61 -2.49 -1.08 6.70
N ARG A 62 -3.36 -0.16 6.25
CA ARG A 62 -4.49 -0.52 5.38
C ARG A 62 -4.02 -1.07 4.03
N ILE A 63 -2.99 -0.46 3.44
CA ILE A 63 -2.41 -0.95 2.19
C ILE A 63 -1.75 -2.33 2.39
N GLU A 64 -1.02 -2.53 3.49
CA GLU A 64 -0.43 -3.82 3.85
C GLU A 64 -1.51 -4.90 4.02
N ALA A 65 -2.59 -4.59 4.75
CA ALA A 65 -3.72 -5.50 4.93
C ALA A 65 -4.42 -5.84 3.60
N ASP A 66 -4.62 -4.87 2.72
CA ASP A 66 -5.20 -5.10 1.38
C ASP A 66 -4.29 -5.95 0.49
N LEU A 67 -2.97 -5.81 0.61
CA LEU A 67 -2.01 -6.61 -0.14
C LEU A 67 -1.97 -8.06 0.36
N ILE A 68 -1.94 -8.26 1.69
CA ILE A 68 -1.98 -9.60 2.30
C ILE A 68 -3.33 -10.28 2.02
N GLY A 69 -4.44 -9.53 2.12
CA GLY A 69 -5.80 -10.04 1.91
C GLY A 69 -6.07 -10.55 0.49
N ARG A 70 -5.25 -10.18 -0.50
CA ARG A 70 -5.32 -10.74 -1.87
C ARG A 70 -4.87 -12.20 -1.94
N GLY A 71 -4.09 -12.68 -0.97
CA GLY A 71 -3.58 -14.06 -0.95
C GLY A 71 -2.53 -14.35 -2.04
N GLU A 72 -2.01 -13.31 -2.70
CA GLU A 72 -0.99 -13.43 -3.74
C GLU A 72 0.41 -13.43 -3.11
N LYS A 73 1.28 -14.35 -3.54
CA LYS A 73 2.67 -14.41 -3.07
C LYS A 73 3.56 -13.35 -3.73
N GLU A 74 3.26 -12.98 -4.97
CA GLU A 74 3.98 -11.97 -5.74
C GLU A 74 2.99 -10.91 -6.24
N ILE A 75 3.24 -9.64 -5.94
CA ILE A 75 2.41 -8.51 -6.37
C ILE A 75 3.26 -7.53 -7.17
N ALA A 76 2.75 -7.05 -8.30
CA ALA A 76 3.40 -5.99 -9.05
C ALA A 76 3.35 -4.65 -8.31
N ALA A 77 4.49 -3.96 -8.20
CA ALA A 77 4.55 -2.62 -7.62
C ALA A 77 3.73 -1.61 -8.43
N ASN A 78 3.74 -1.75 -9.75
CA ASN A 78 2.96 -0.98 -10.71
C ASN A 78 2.12 -1.96 -11.55
N PRO A 79 0.78 -1.85 -11.61
CA PRO A 79 -0.02 -0.76 -11.05
C PRO A 79 -0.53 -0.95 -9.61
N THR A 80 -0.46 -2.17 -9.06
CA THR A 80 -1.26 -2.55 -7.89
C THR A 80 -1.03 -1.68 -6.64
N ILE A 81 0.22 -1.48 -6.21
CA ILE A 81 0.51 -0.66 -5.02
C ILE A 81 0.23 0.82 -5.30
N GLY A 82 0.56 1.30 -6.50
CA GLY A 82 0.32 2.69 -6.89
C GLY A 82 -1.16 3.07 -6.85
N GLU A 83 -2.03 2.18 -7.33
CA GLU A 83 -3.48 2.38 -7.28
C GLU A 83 -4.03 2.40 -5.85
N LEU A 84 -3.58 1.48 -4.98
CA LEU A 84 -3.98 1.48 -3.57
C LEU A 84 -3.55 2.78 -2.86
N VAL A 85 -2.31 3.23 -3.11
CA VAL A 85 -1.83 4.51 -2.57
C VAL A 85 -2.68 5.68 -3.08
N MET A 86 -3.02 5.70 -4.37
CA MET A 86 -3.88 6.75 -4.94
C MET A 86 -5.27 6.76 -4.29
N GLN A 87 -5.87 5.59 -4.08
CA GLN A 87 -7.18 5.48 -3.45
C GLN A 87 -7.18 6.00 -2.01
N GLU A 88 -6.14 5.69 -1.23
CA GLU A 88 -6.02 6.16 0.15
C GLU A 88 -5.68 7.66 0.22
N LEU A 89 -4.77 8.14 -0.62
CA LEU A 89 -4.44 9.57 -0.67
C LEU A 89 -5.64 10.42 -1.09
N LYS A 90 -6.48 9.91 -2.00
CA LYS A 90 -7.70 10.62 -2.43
C LYS A 90 -8.68 10.86 -1.28
N LYS A 91 -8.73 9.94 -0.31
CA LYS A 91 -9.58 10.09 0.89
C LYS A 91 -8.92 10.99 1.95
N LEU A 92 -7.60 10.98 2.01
CA LEU A 92 -6.85 11.66 3.06
C LEU A 92 -6.56 13.14 2.74
N ASP A 93 -6.07 13.42 1.54
CA ASP A 93 -5.66 14.77 1.13
C ASP A 93 -5.58 14.87 -0.41
N GLU A 94 -6.45 15.69 -1.01
CA GLU A 94 -6.52 15.84 -2.47
C GLU A 94 -5.23 16.43 -3.07
N VAL A 95 -4.54 17.31 -2.35
CA VAL A 95 -3.28 17.90 -2.83
C VAL A 95 -2.18 16.84 -2.91
N ALA A 96 -2.10 15.96 -1.92
CA ALA A 96 -1.18 14.83 -1.92
C ALA A 96 -1.55 13.81 -3.01
N TYR A 97 -2.84 13.55 -3.23
CA TYR A 97 -3.32 12.74 -4.36
C TYR A 97 -2.81 13.31 -5.69
N VAL A 98 -3.03 14.60 -5.96
CA VAL A 98 -2.61 15.24 -7.21
C VAL A 98 -1.10 15.15 -7.38
N ARG A 99 -0.31 15.44 -6.33
CA ARG A 99 1.15 15.34 -6.36
C ARG A 99 1.64 13.93 -6.69
N PHE A 100 1.03 12.92 -6.06
CA PHE A 100 1.38 11.52 -6.31
C PHE A 100 0.98 11.10 -7.73
N ALA A 101 -0.24 11.46 -8.16
CA ALA A 101 -0.76 11.19 -9.50
C ALA A 101 0.15 11.77 -10.59
N SER A 102 0.73 12.96 -10.38
CA SER A 102 1.66 13.59 -11.33
C SER A 102 2.90 12.76 -11.61
N VAL A 103 3.41 12.03 -10.61
CA VAL A 103 4.57 11.15 -10.78
C VAL A 103 4.15 9.78 -11.33
N TYR A 104 3.04 9.24 -10.81
CA TYR A 104 2.60 7.88 -11.11
C TYR A 104 2.00 7.75 -12.51
N ARG A 105 1.08 8.65 -12.91
CA ARG A 105 0.41 8.59 -14.22
C ARG A 105 1.23 9.15 -15.36
N GLN A 106 2.39 9.76 -15.08
CA GLN A 106 3.27 10.38 -16.09
C GLN A 106 2.45 11.19 -17.12
N PHE A 107 1.66 12.16 -16.64
CA PHE A 107 0.78 12.93 -17.51
C PHE A 107 1.57 13.47 -18.70
N LYS A 108 1.12 13.10 -19.91
CA LYS A 108 1.86 13.40 -21.15
C LYS A 108 1.70 14.85 -21.54
N ASP A 109 0.57 15.47 -21.19
CA ASP A 109 0.30 16.87 -21.45
C ASP A 109 -0.48 17.56 -20.31
N LEU A 110 -0.52 18.90 -20.37
CA LEU A 110 -1.22 19.74 -19.39
C LEU A 110 -2.74 19.50 -19.38
N ARG A 111 -3.32 19.04 -20.49
CA ARG A 111 -4.77 18.82 -20.64
C ARG A 111 -5.20 17.57 -19.91
N ASP A 112 -4.40 16.51 -19.94
CA ASP A 112 -4.62 15.30 -19.14
C ASP A 112 -4.66 15.64 -17.65
N PHE A 113 -3.78 16.53 -17.20
CA PHE A 113 -3.77 17.02 -15.83
C PHE A 113 -4.99 17.89 -15.49
N GLU A 114 -5.36 18.84 -16.35
CA GLU A 114 -6.58 19.65 -16.17
C GLU A 114 -7.85 18.79 -16.11
N ASN A 115 -7.95 17.77 -16.96
CA ASN A 115 -9.09 16.85 -16.97
C ASN A 115 -9.20 16.07 -15.64
N GLU A 116 -8.08 15.59 -15.11
CA GLU A 116 -8.04 14.91 -13.81
C GLU A 116 -8.45 15.87 -12.67
N LEU A 117 -7.94 17.11 -12.68
CA LEU A 117 -8.35 18.13 -11.71
C LEU A 117 -9.84 18.44 -11.78
N ARG A 118 -10.41 18.58 -12.98
CA ARG A 118 -11.86 18.77 -13.16
C ARG A 118 -12.67 17.61 -12.62
N GLN A 119 -12.19 16.38 -12.77
CA GLN A 119 -12.83 15.19 -12.21
C GLN A 119 -12.78 15.13 -10.68
N LEU A 120 -11.77 15.73 -10.05
CA LEU A 120 -11.73 15.87 -8.59
C LEU A 120 -12.75 16.92 -8.13
N VAL A 121 -12.68 18.13 -8.68
CA VAL A 121 -13.56 19.26 -8.30
C VAL A 121 -15.04 18.96 -8.54
N SER A 122 -15.38 18.22 -9.61
CA SER A 122 -16.77 17.85 -9.90
C SER A 122 -17.36 16.79 -8.97
N ARG A 123 -16.55 16.08 -8.18
CA ARG A 123 -17.01 15.06 -7.22
C ARG A 123 -17.29 15.63 -5.83
N GLU A 124 -16.95 16.89 -5.58
CA GLU A 124 -17.26 17.62 -4.34
C GLU A 124 -18.61 18.37 -4.38
N ASN A 125 -19.33 18.35 -5.52
CA ASN A 125 -20.66 18.97 -5.67
C ASN A 125 -21.79 17.94 -5.67
#